data_AF-A0A917H5B3-F1
#
_entry.id   AF-A0A917H5B3-F1
#
_cell.length_a   1.000
_cell.length_b   1.000
_cell.length_c   1.000
_cell.angle_alpha   90.00
_cell.angle_beta   90.00
_cell.angle_gamma   90.00
#
_symmetry.space_group_name_H-M   'P 1'
#
loop_
_entity.id
_entity.type
_entity.pdbx_description
1 polymer ?
#
loop_
_entity_poly.entity_id
_entity_poly.type
_entity_poly.pdbx_seq_one_letter_code
_entity_poly.pdbx_strand_id
1 'polypeptide(L)'
;MSEVVETDRRRRLEKHDDSNRFRPWQRAWQIGTCQLYWMPVNAYPVSFRQRQWLLRFYELLAVRLLEKHEISPELFLQMKTIHPHLRDIFIKTSREYHPIFGLGRHPAHSLPQVPDEKYAEDLQKGKVKYDHKALQPDYSYWFLTKKPREQTQTFLGFGGLTTLFFPPADPEMQKPRKPNMTSVRDPKMRELIEKTDVNAMMARLSSLQAPFLKRSKDLFAADLTDDPQYPGLLFALPLLGSRDFFAANPAAIDEWFSLFNVYLRESPEDGGLILASNKDIEQDLEDLLSSMRDEKLEYPE
;
A
#
# COMPACT_ATOMS: atom_id res chain seq x y z
N MET A 1 -53.34 25.39 32.58
CA MET A 1 -52.81 24.01 32.60
C MET A 1 -52.29 23.71 31.21
N SER A 2 -50.98 23.86 31.02
CA SER A 2 -50.29 23.61 29.76
C SER A 2 -49.13 22.68 30.07
N GLU A 3 -49.25 21.43 29.63
CA GLU A 3 -48.22 20.41 29.74
C GLU A 3 -46.98 20.85 28.96
N VAL A 4 -45.87 21.00 29.68
CA VAL A 4 -44.55 21.15 29.08
C VAL A 4 -44.12 19.75 28.66
N VAL A 5 -44.19 19.50 27.35
CA VAL A 5 -43.61 18.31 26.73
C VAL A 5 -42.10 18.38 26.95
N GLU A 6 -41.60 17.48 27.79
CA GLU A 6 -40.19 17.30 28.08
C GLU A 6 -39.51 16.80 26.79
N THR A 7 -38.93 17.72 26.03
CA THR A 7 -38.18 17.38 24.83
C THR A 7 -36.96 16.58 25.23
N ASP A 8 -36.95 15.34 24.78
CA ASP A 8 -35.87 14.36 24.87
C ASP A 8 -34.52 15.05 24.70
N ARG A 9 -33.79 15.18 25.82
CA ARG A 9 -32.45 15.76 25.85
C ARG A 9 -31.60 14.90 24.92
N ARG A 10 -31.24 15.48 23.77
CA ARG A 10 -30.21 14.95 22.86
C ARG A 10 -29.09 14.33 23.70
N ARG A 11 -29.05 12.99 23.74
CA ARG A 11 -27.91 12.23 24.26
C ARG A 11 -26.69 12.80 23.54
N ARG A 12 -25.88 13.59 24.25
CA ARG A 12 -24.52 13.88 23.81
C ARG A 12 -23.89 12.51 23.60
N LEU A 13 -23.39 12.26 22.39
CA LEU A 13 -22.53 11.12 22.08
C LEU A 13 -21.56 10.96 23.25
N GLU A 14 -21.75 9.91 24.06
CA GLU A 14 -20.80 9.56 25.11
C GLU A 14 -19.47 9.40 24.40
N LYS A 15 -18.46 10.17 24.82
CA LYS A 15 -17.08 9.91 24.43
C LYS A 15 -16.78 8.50 24.95
N HIS A 16 -16.87 7.50 24.09
CA HIS A 16 -16.21 6.23 24.35
C HIS A 16 -14.73 6.59 24.52
N ASP A 17 -14.23 6.52 25.75
CA ASP A 17 -12.85 6.83 26.11
C ASP A 17 -11.91 5.68 25.72
N ASP A 18 -12.11 5.13 24.52
CA ASP A 18 -11.19 4.17 23.88
C ASP A 18 -9.97 4.88 23.29
N SER A 19 -9.80 6.17 23.63
CA SER A 19 -8.77 7.05 23.07
C SER A 19 -7.35 6.59 23.39
N ASN A 20 -7.17 5.68 24.36
CA ASN A 20 -5.90 5.03 24.68
C ASN A 20 -5.74 3.64 24.07
N ARG A 21 -6.83 2.93 23.75
CA ARG A 21 -6.83 1.52 23.32
C ARG A 21 -5.91 1.30 22.12
N PHE A 22 -6.09 2.15 21.11
CA PHE A 22 -5.38 2.06 19.84
C PHE A 22 -4.22 3.04 19.69
N ARG A 23 -3.84 3.83 20.71
CA ARG A 23 -2.77 4.82 20.53
C ARG A 23 -1.49 4.17 19.98
N PRO A 24 -0.85 4.79 18.96
CA PRO A 24 -1.14 6.11 18.36
C PRO A 24 -2.21 6.12 17.25
N TRP A 25 -2.78 4.98 16.89
CA TRP A 25 -3.85 4.87 15.91
C TRP A 25 -5.17 5.40 16.46
N GLN A 26 -5.98 5.93 15.55
CA GLN A 26 -7.31 6.42 15.83
C GLN A 26 -8.28 5.67 14.91
N ARG A 27 -9.34 5.08 15.48
CA ARG A 27 -10.33 4.26 14.77
C ARG A 27 -11.46 5.13 14.24
N ALA A 28 -11.81 4.97 12.96
CA ALA A 28 -12.94 5.62 12.31
C ALA A 28 -14.24 4.78 12.39
N TRP A 29 -14.93 4.85 13.53
CA TRP A 29 -16.12 4.03 13.83
C TRP A 29 -17.32 4.22 12.90
N GLN A 30 -17.36 5.30 12.12
CA GLN A 30 -18.47 5.61 11.22
C GLN A 30 -18.52 4.70 9.99
N ILE A 31 -17.40 4.03 9.66
CA ILE A 31 -17.33 3.08 8.54
C ILE A 31 -17.58 1.68 9.09
N GLY A 32 -18.72 1.10 8.69
CA GLY A 32 -19.14 -0.24 9.13
C GLY A 32 -18.70 -1.39 8.23
N THR A 33 -18.32 -1.11 6.98
CA THR A 33 -17.93 -2.13 5.98
C THR A 33 -16.49 -2.60 6.12
N CYS A 34 -15.64 -1.78 6.74
CA CYS A 34 -14.26 -2.13 7.05
C CYS A 34 -13.80 -1.46 8.35
N GLN A 35 -12.75 -2.00 8.93
CA GLN A 35 -12.04 -1.36 10.03
C GLN A 35 -11.01 -0.38 9.47
N LEU A 36 -11.26 0.92 9.60
CA LEU A 36 -10.36 1.99 9.20
C LEU A 36 -9.70 2.64 10.42
N TYR A 37 -8.38 2.79 10.35
CA TYR A 37 -7.54 3.45 11.33
C TYR A 37 -6.61 4.45 10.65
N TRP A 38 -6.32 5.55 11.33
CA TRP A 38 -5.29 6.51 10.91
C TRP A 38 -4.29 6.76 12.03
N MET A 39 -3.03 6.96 11.66
CA MET A 39 -1.97 7.32 12.60
C MET A 39 -1.22 8.55 12.09
N PRO A 40 -1.26 9.69 12.80
CA PRO A 40 -0.57 10.90 12.36
C PRO A 40 0.95 10.75 12.47
N VAL A 41 1.69 11.37 11.54
CA VAL A 41 3.15 11.55 11.61
C VAL A 41 3.48 13.03 11.45
N ASN A 42 4.66 13.46 11.93
CA ASN A 42 4.96 14.89 11.98
C ASN A 42 5.26 15.47 10.58
N ALA A 43 5.93 14.70 9.73
CA ALA A 43 6.22 15.03 8.34
C ALA A 43 6.73 13.79 7.60
N TYR A 44 6.86 13.89 6.27
CA TYR A 44 7.65 12.96 5.46
C TYR A 44 8.91 13.66 4.94
N PRO A 45 10.09 13.03 5.02
CA PRO A 45 10.38 11.77 5.72
C PRO A 45 10.12 11.86 7.23
N VAL A 46 9.64 10.77 7.83
CA VAL A 46 9.33 10.73 9.26
C VAL A 46 10.60 10.80 10.10
N SER A 47 10.49 11.31 11.32
CA SER A 47 11.64 11.41 12.23
C SER A 47 12.24 10.03 12.53
N PHE A 48 13.53 9.97 12.85
CA PHE A 48 14.20 8.70 13.14
C PHE A 48 13.48 7.87 14.20
N ARG A 49 13.01 8.50 15.29
CA ARG A 49 12.30 7.78 16.36
C ARG A 49 10.95 7.23 15.88
N GLN A 50 10.15 8.04 15.18
CA GLN A 50 8.88 7.58 14.58
C GLN A 50 9.12 6.43 13.62
N ARG A 51 10.17 6.52 12.81
CA ARG A 51 10.56 5.47 11.87
C ARG A 51 10.92 4.15 12.56
N GLN A 52 11.72 4.20 13.64
CA GLN A 52 12.08 2.99 14.39
C GLN A 52 10.84 2.32 14.99
N TRP A 53 9.94 3.12 15.56
CA TRP A 53 8.66 2.62 16.07
C TRP A 53 7.83 1.97 14.96
N LEU A 54 7.68 2.64 13.82
CA LEU A 54 6.96 2.16 12.65
C LEU A 54 7.51 0.84 12.08
N LEU A 55 8.84 0.72 12.00
CA LEU A 55 9.49 -0.51 11.53
C LEU A 55 9.15 -1.68 12.45
N ARG A 56 9.19 -1.46 13.77
CA ARG A 56 8.86 -2.48 14.76
C ARG A 56 7.38 -2.84 14.74
N PHE A 57 6.50 -1.84 14.67
CA PHE A 57 5.06 -2.03 14.51
C PHE A 57 4.75 -2.86 13.27
N TYR A 58 5.32 -2.51 12.12
CA TYR A 58 5.11 -3.22 10.86
C TYR A 58 5.57 -4.68 10.93
N GLU A 59 6.76 -4.94 11.49
CA GLU A 59 7.29 -6.29 11.66
C GLU A 59 6.33 -7.16 12.48
N LEU A 60 5.87 -6.65 13.63
CA LEU A 60 4.95 -7.36 14.51
C LEU A 60 3.57 -7.55 13.86
N LEU A 61 3.07 -6.54 13.14
CA LEU A 61 1.79 -6.60 12.45
C LEU A 61 1.82 -7.66 11.36
N ALA A 62 2.88 -7.67 10.54
CA ALA A 62 3.01 -8.62 9.45
C ALA A 62 3.09 -10.06 9.95
N VAL A 63 3.84 -10.33 11.03
CA VAL A 63 3.89 -11.65 11.66
C VAL A 63 2.51 -12.07 12.17
N ARG A 64 1.82 -11.18 12.89
CA ARG A 64 0.50 -11.49 13.46
C ARG A 64 -0.57 -11.76 12.39
N LEU A 65 -0.59 -10.96 11.33
CA LEU A 65 -1.51 -11.14 10.22
C LEU A 65 -1.24 -12.46 9.47
N LEU A 66 0.03 -12.84 9.33
CA LEU A 66 0.40 -14.12 8.74
C LEU A 66 -0.04 -15.30 9.62
N GLU A 67 0.23 -15.24 10.92
CA GLU A 67 -0.06 -16.34 11.85
C GLU A 67 -1.56 -16.55 12.10
N LYS A 68 -2.33 -15.46 12.23
CA LYS A 68 -3.76 -15.53 12.60
C LYS A 68 -4.72 -15.50 11.42
N HIS A 69 -4.33 -14.83 10.32
CA HIS A 69 -5.21 -14.64 9.15
C HIS A 69 -4.66 -15.27 7.88
N GLU A 70 -3.48 -15.90 7.95
CA GLU A 70 -2.79 -16.53 6.80
C GLU A 70 -2.48 -15.55 5.66
N ILE A 71 -2.48 -14.24 5.92
CA ILE A 71 -2.24 -13.22 4.90
C ILE A 71 -0.81 -12.70 4.93
N SER A 72 -0.22 -12.48 3.76
CA SER A 72 1.18 -12.07 3.61
C SER A 72 1.29 -10.68 2.97
N PRO A 73 2.28 -9.86 3.38
CA PRO A 73 2.46 -8.52 2.85
C PRO A 73 3.08 -8.51 1.45
N GLU A 74 2.53 -7.67 0.59
CA GLU A 74 3.07 -7.31 -0.72
C GLU A 74 3.35 -5.82 -0.76
N LEU A 75 4.59 -5.46 -1.09
CA LEU A 75 5.10 -4.10 -0.94
C LEU A 75 5.21 -3.38 -2.28
N PHE A 76 4.71 -2.15 -2.27
CA PHE A 76 4.71 -1.25 -3.40
C PHE A 76 5.34 0.09 -3.00
N LEU A 77 6.11 0.69 -3.92
CA LEU A 77 6.79 1.97 -3.70
C LEU A 77 6.41 2.97 -4.80
N GLN A 78 5.83 4.10 -4.40
CA GLN A 78 5.52 5.20 -5.30
C GLN A 78 6.81 5.87 -5.81
N MET A 79 6.95 5.95 -7.14
CA MET A 79 8.17 6.43 -7.79
C MET A 79 8.50 7.88 -7.44
N LYS A 80 7.49 8.74 -7.27
CA LYS A 80 7.67 10.17 -6.94
C LYS A 80 8.39 10.40 -5.60
N THR A 81 8.38 9.41 -4.71
CA THR A 81 9.01 9.50 -3.39
C THR A 81 10.48 9.11 -3.39
N ILE A 82 10.96 8.49 -4.48
CA ILE A 82 12.36 8.05 -4.59
C ILE A 82 13.33 9.24 -4.66
N HIS A 83 12.89 10.35 -5.26
CA HIS A 83 13.74 11.51 -5.46
C HIS A 83 13.53 12.59 -4.38
N PRO A 84 14.61 13.25 -3.89
CA PRO A 84 16.01 13.04 -4.27
C PRO A 84 16.76 12.00 -3.41
N HIS A 85 16.32 11.74 -2.18
CA HIS A 85 17.15 11.09 -1.15
C HIS A 85 17.25 9.56 -1.25
N LEU A 86 16.31 8.90 -1.91
CA LEU A 86 16.28 7.43 -2.03
C LEU A 86 16.83 6.95 -3.38
N ARG A 87 17.16 7.84 -4.32
CA ARG A 87 17.57 7.47 -5.68
C ARG A 87 18.71 6.47 -5.69
N ASP A 88 19.81 6.78 -5.03
CA ASP A 88 21.01 5.93 -5.06
C ASP A 88 20.77 4.59 -4.36
N ILE A 89 20.01 4.61 -3.27
CA ILE A 89 19.64 3.42 -2.53
C ILE A 89 18.75 2.52 -3.40
N PHE A 90 17.72 3.10 -4.03
CA PHE A 90 16.82 2.38 -4.92
C PHE A 90 17.57 1.80 -6.13
N ILE A 91 18.48 2.55 -6.76
CA ILE A 91 19.28 2.01 -7.87
C ILE A 91 20.12 0.81 -7.41
N LYS A 92 20.77 0.92 -6.24
CA LYS A 92 21.60 -0.15 -5.68
C LYS A 92 20.79 -1.41 -5.37
N THR A 93 19.59 -1.26 -4.81
CA THR A 93 18.73 -2.38 -4.41
C THR A 93 17.80 -2.87 -5.52
N SER A 94 17.60 -2.12 -6.61
CA SER A 94 16.67 -2.47 -7.70
C SER A 94 16.99 -3.81 -8.35
N ARG A 95 18.28 -4.12 -8.52
CA ARG A 95 18.74 -5.41 -9.06
C ARG A 95 18.42 -6.59 -8.14
N GLU A 96 18.28 -6.34 -6.85
CA GLU A 96 17.94 -7.35 -5.86
C GLU A 96 16.43 -7.50 -5.73
N TYR A 97 15.70 -6.38 -5.63
CA TYR A 97 14.25 -6.39 -5.39
C TYR A 97 13.42 -6.68 -6.64
N HIS A 98 14.00 -6.50 -7.83
CA HIS A 98 13.33 -6.71 -9.12
C HIS A 98 11.98 -5.97 -9.19
N PRO A 99 11.98 -4.63 -9.04
CA PRO A 99 10.75 -3.87 -9.10
C PRO A 99 10.14 -3.94 -10.51
N ILE A 100 8.85 -4.25 -10.59
CA ILE A 100 8.07 -4.07 -11.82
C ILE A 100 7.20 -2.83 -11.70
N PHE A 101 6.94 -2.21 -12.84
CA PHE A 101 6.27 -0.93 -12.92
C PHE A 101 4.76 -1.10 -13.14
N GLY A 102 3.98 -0.28 -12.44
CA GLY A 102 2.54 -0.13 -12.63
C GLY A 102 2.11 1.30 -12.32
N LEU A 103 0.80 1.52 -12.36
CA LEU A 103 0.21 2.83 -12.11
C LEU A 103 -0.40 2.88 -10.72
N GLY A 104 -0.03 3.86 -9.91
CA GLY A 104 -0.78 4.23 -8.71
C GLY A 104 -1.96 5.12 -9.08
N ARG A 105 -3.13 4.86 -8.47
CA ARG A 105 -4.39 5.55 -8.75
C ARG A 105 -5.11 5.96 -7.49
N HIS A 106 -5.45 7.23 -7.42
CA HIS A 106 -6.55 7.71 -6.58
C HIS A 106 -7.86 7.48 -7.34
N PRO A 107 -8.86 6.77 -6.79
CA PRO A 107 -10.08 6.41 -7.53
C PRO A 107 -10.84 7.61 -8.13
N ALA A 108 -10.79 8.77 -7.47
CA ALA A 108 -11.53 9.96 -7.90
C ALA A 108 -10.73 10.94 -8.77
N HIS A 109 -9.45 10.69 -9.05
CA HIS A 109 -8.59 11.64 -9.76
C HIS A 109 -8.47 11.28 -11.25
N SER A 110 -8.34 12.27 -12.14
CA SER A 110 -7.91 12.00 -13.50
C SER A 110 -6.39 11.80 -13.56
N LEU A 111 -5.91 11.11 -14.59
CA LEU A 111 -4.48 11.14 -14.89
C LEU A 111 -4.01 12.59 -15.16
N PRO A 112 -2.75 12.91 -14.83
CA PRO A 112 -2.13 14.15 -15.28
C PRO A 112 -2.27 14.30 -16.80
N GLN A 113 -2.73 15.46 -17.24
CA GLN A 113 -2.83 15.74 -18.66
C GLN A 113 -1.44 15.94 -19.25
N VAL A 114 -1.22 15.36 -20.43
CA VAL A 114 0.00 15.61 -21.21
C VAL A 114 0.00 17.09 -21.60
N PRO A 115 1.11 17.83 -21.36
CA PRO A 115 1.23 19.22 -21.77
C PRO A 115 0.88 19.41 -23.25
N ASP A 116 -0.07 20.31 -23.51
CA ASP A 116 -0.45 20.72 -24.86
C ASP A 116 0.30 22.00 -25.28
N GLU A 117 0.08 22.45 -26.53
CA GLU A 117 0.71 23.67 -27.06
C GLU A 117 0.36 24.90 -26.21
N LYS A 118 -0.86 24.97 -25.69
CA LYS A 118 -1.31 26.06 -24.82
C LYS A 118 -0.55 26.08 -23.50
N TYR A 119 -0.33 24.93 -22.86
CA TYR A 119 0.49 24.83 -21.66
C TYR A 119 1.92 25.33 -21.93
N ALA A 120 2.51 24.97 -23.08
CA ALA A 120 3.84 25.45 -23.45
C ALA A 120 3.87 26.97 -23.63
N GLU A 121 2.87 27.56 -24.29
CA GLU A 121 2.74 29.01 -24.41
C GLU A 121 2.57 29.71 -23.07
N ASP A 122 1.69 29.19 -22.21
CA ASP A 122 1.43 29.77 -20.89
C ASP A 122 2.66 29.66 -19.99
N LEU A 123 3.46 28.59 -20.14
CA LEU A 123 4.75 28.43 -19.46
C LEU A 123 5.77 29.46 -19.94
N GLN A 124 5.90 29.65 -21.25
CA GLN A 124 6.79 30.67 -21.84
C GLN A 124 6.39 32.10 -21.42
N LYS A 125 5.09 32.37 -21.34
CA LYS A 125 4.53 33.66 -20.89
C LYS A 125 4.59 33.84 -19.37
N GLY A 126 5.08 32.86 -18.61
CA GLY A 126 5.18 32.90 -17.15
C GLY A 126 3.82 32.89 -16.43
N LYS A 127 2.75 32.47 -17.11
CA LYS A 127 1.39 32.39 -16.54
C LYS A 127 1.19 31.13 -15.72
N VAL A 128 1.92 30.06 -16.02
CA VAL A 128 1.96 28.83 -15.24
C VAL A 128 3.39 28.51 -14.82
N LYS A 129 3.55 27.88 -13.66
CA LYS A 129 4.84 27.39 -13.18
C LYS A 129 5.01 25.93 -13.60
N TYR A 130 6.18 25.59 -14.15
CA TYR A 130 6.52 24.20 -14.44
C TYR A 130 6.61 23.39 -13.13
N ASP A 131 5.80 22.35 -13.04
CA ASP A 131 5.86 21.36 -11.96
C ASP A 131 5.88 19.96 -12.55
N HIS A 132 7.09 19.39 -12.65
CA HIS A 132 7.29 18.03 -13.12
C HIS A 132 6.47 16.99 -12.33
N LYS A 133 6.28 17.18 -11.02
CA LYS A 133 5.55 16.22 -10.19
C LYS A 133 4.05 16.22 -10.50
N ALA A 134 3.49 17.38 -10.84
CA ALA A 134 2.10 17.52 -11.24
C ALA A 134 1.83 16.91 -12.62
N LEU A 135 2.82 16.93 -13.52
CA LEU A 135 2.71 16.37 -14.87
C LEU A 135 2.97 14.86 -14.94
N GLN A 136 3.65 14.30 -13.95
CA GLN A 136 3.99 12.89 -13.92
C GLN A 136 2.86 12.06 -13.29
N PRO A 137 2.39 10.97 -13.91
CA PRO A 137 1.48 10.02 -13.27
C PRO A 137 2.07 9.41 -11.99
N ASP A 138 1.22 8.96 -11.08
CA ASP A 138 1.63 8.35 -9.80
C ASP A 138 2.12 6.92 -9.96
N TYR A 139 3.14 6.70 -10.79
CA TYR A 139 3.66 5.36 -11.02
C TYR A 139 4.21 4.71 -9.74
N SER A 140 4.07 3.39 -9.68
CA SER A 140 4.45 2.58 -8.52
C SER A 140 5.26 1.37 -8.93
N TYR A 141 6.21 0.98 -8.09
CA TYR A 141 6.99 -0.23 -8.23
C TYR A 141 6.43 -1.32 -7.32
N TRP A 142 6.19 -2.52 -7.85
CA TRP A 142 5.92 -3.71 -7.05
C TRP A 142 7.17 -4.58 -6.96
N PHE A 143 7.59 -4.92 -5.73
CA PHE A 143 8.79 -5.75 -5.54
C PHE A 143 8.50 -7.24 -5.73
N LEU A 144 9.08 -7.85 -6.76
CA LEU A 144 8.88 -9.27 -7.05
C LEU A 144 9.68 -10.19 -6.11
N THR A 145 10.86 -9.76 -5.68
CA THR A 145 11.64 -10.52 -4.70
C THR A 145 11.15 -10.15 -3.30
N LYS A 146 10.56 -11.11 -2.58
CA LYS A 146 9.92 -10.86 -1.28
C LYS A 146 10.99 -10.76 -0.18
N LYS A 147 11.31 -9.53 0.20
CA LYS A 147 12.25 -9.19 1.28
C LYS A 147 11.62 -8.10 2.15
N PRO A 148 10.45 -8.37 2.78
CA PRO A 148 9.63 -7.34 3.39
C PRO A 148 10.37 -6.58 4.48
N ARG A 149 11.24 -7.25 5.25
CA ARG A 149 12.02 -6.62 6.31
C ARG A 149 13.05 -5.63 5.74
N GLU A 150 13.84 -6.05 4.77
CA GLU A 150 14.86 -5.19 4.15
C GLU A 150 14.22 -4.05 3.34
N GLN A 151 13.12 -4.33 2.65
CA GLN A 151 12.37 -3.35 1.88
C GLN A 151 11.74 -2.29 2.77
N THR A 152 11.08 -2.66 3.87
CA THR A 152 10.57 -1.69 4.85
C THR A 152 11.70 -0.92 5.53
N GLN A 153 12.77 -1.60 5.96
CA GLN A 153 13.96 -0.94 6.52
C GLN A 153 14.59 0.07 5.56
N THR A 154 14.37 -0.08 4.26
CA THR A 154 14.88 0.85 3.25
C THR A 154 13.90 1.99 2.99
N PHE A 155 12.61 1.68 2.80
CA PHE A 155 11.64 2.61 2.20
C PHE A 155 10.52 3.08 3.12
N LEU A 156 10.26 2.41 4.24
CA LEU A 156 9.27 2.88 5.21
C LEU A 156 9.74 4.18 5.86
N GLY A 157 8.81 5.11 6.05
CA GLY A 157 9.02 6.44 6.61
C GLY A 157 9.20 7.54 5.57
N PHE A 158 9.09 7.27 4.27
CA PHE A 158 9.37 8.24 3.19
C PHE A 158 8.12 8.74 2.45
N GLY A 159 6.92 8.23 2.81
CA GLY A 159 5.66 8.75 2.30
C GLY A 159 5.16 8.08 1.02
N GLY A 160 5.75 6.95 0.64
CA GLY A 160 5.52 6.32 -0.66
C GLY A 160 5.28 4.83 -0.60
N LEU A 161 5.41 4.22 0.57
CA LEU A 161 5.22 2.80 0.73
C LEU A 161 3.73 2.47 0.92
N THR A 162 3.25 1.52 0.11
CA THR A 162 1.95 0.89 0.26
C THR A 162 2.15 -0.61 0.42
N THR A 163 1.52 -1.20 1.42
CA THR A 163 1.48 -2.64 1.65
C THR A 163 0.05 -3.14 1.49
N LEU A 164 -0.13 -4.10 0.61
CA LEU A 164 -1.36 -4.88 0.49
C LEU A 164 -1.13 -6.25 1.10
N PHE A 165 -2.01 -6.71 1.98
CA PHE A 165 -1.92 -8.06 2.52
C PHE A 165 -2.88 -8.99 1.79
N PHE A 166 -2.32 -10.01 1.15
CA PHE A 166 -3.06 -10.96 0.34
C PHE A 166 -3.22 -12.30 1.07
N PRO A 167 -4.32 -13.02 0.82
CA PRO A 167 -4.38 -14.44 1.19
C PRO A 167 -3.25 -15.21 0.49
N PRO A 168 -2.88 -16.39 1.02
CA PRO A 168 -1.82 -17.16 0.41
C PRO A 168 -2.25 -17.52 -1.02
N ALA A 169 -1.30 -17.46 -1.96
CA ALA A 169 -1.61 -17.82 -3.35
C ALA A 169 -2.15 -19.26 -3.39
N ASP A 170 -3.05 -19.55 -4.32
CA ASP A 170 -3.61 -20.89 -4.51
C ASP A 170 -2.47 -21.93 -4.55
N PRO A 171 -2.49 -22.98 -3.70
CA PRO A 171 -1.48 -24.04 -3.71
C PRO A 171 -1.22 -24.65 -5.09
N GLU A 172 -2.22 -24.66 -5.98
CA GLU A 172 -2.09 -25.10 -7.37
C GLU A 172 -1.19 -24.15 -8.20
N MET A 173 -1.27 -22.84 -7.96
CA MET A 173 -0.43 -21.82 -8.61
C MET A 173 0.99 -21.74 -8.01
N GLN A 174 1.18 -22.27 -6.80
CA GLN A 174 2.48 -22.31 -6.13
C GLN A 174 3.33 -23.52 -6.51
N LYS A 175 2.77 -24.57 -7.13
CA LYS A 175 3.54 -25.74 -7.56
C LYS A 175 4.61 -25.30 -8.57
N PRO A 176 5.91 -25.33 -8.21
CA PRO A 176 6.96 -24.98 -9.15
C PRO A 176 6.89 -25.98 -10.30
N ARG A 177 6.55 -25.52 -11.50
CA ARG A 177 6.78 -26.32 -12.71
C ARG A 177 8.29 -26.47 -12.83
N LYS A 178 8.83 -27.58 -12.31
CA LYS A 178 10.26 -27.87 -12.42
C LYS A 178 10.63 -27.75 -13.90
N PRO A 179 11.60 -26.90 -14.26
CA PRO A 179 12.09 -26.86 -15.62
C PRO A 179 12.48 -28.28 -16.00
N ASN A 180 12.06 -28.77 -17.17
CA ASN A 180 12.46 -30.09 -17.61
C ASN A 180 13.95 -30.05 -17.97
N MET A 181 14.82 -30.28 -17.00
CA MET A 181 16.28 -30.19 -17.11
C MET A 181 16.87 -31.24 -18.06
N THR A 182 16.10 -32.28 -18.43
CA THR A 182 16.56 -33.31 -19.36
C THR A 182 16.74 -32.83 -20.79
N SER A 183 16.18 -31.66 -21.16
CA SER A 183 16.32 -31.07 -22.49
C SER A 183 17.47 -30.05 -22.62
N VAL A 184 18.10 -29.63 -21.51
CA VAL A 184 19.20 -28.66 -21.54
C VAL A 184 20.52 -29.40 -21.84
N ARG A 185 20.86 -29.50 -23.13
CA ARG A 185 22.07 -30.17 -23.61
C ARG A 185 23.36 -29.35 -23.44
N ASP A 186 23.26 -28.03 -23.27
CA ASP A 186 24.40 -27.13 -23.18
C ASP A 186 24.95 -27.04 -21.72
N PRO A 187 26.22 -27.44 -21.48
CA PRO A 187 26.86 -27.36 -20.16
C PRO A 187 26.89 -25.96 -19.56
N LYS A 188 27.03 -24.89 -20.38
CA LYS A 188 27.08 -23.51 -19.89
C LYS A 188 25.72 -23.03 -19.39
N MET A 189 24.64 -23.44 -20.07
CA MET A 189 23.26 -23.19 -19.60
C MET A 189 22.98 -23.96 -18.30
N ARG A 190 23.51 -25.16 -18.16
CA ARG A 190 23.38 -25.96 -16.94
C ARG A 190 24.05 -25.27 -15.76
N GLU A 191 25.29 -24.79 -15.95
CA GLU A 191 26.03 -24.01 -14.95
C GLU A 191 25.32 -22.70 -14.60
N LEU A 192 24.71 -22.02 -15.57
CA LEU A 192 23.93 -20.80 -15.34
C LEU A 192 22.67 -21.08 -14.53
N ILE A 193 21.94 -22.17 -14.82
CA ILE A 193 20.74 -22.58 -14.08
C ILE A 193 21.11 -23.02 -12.65
N GLU A 194 22.22 -23.73 -12.47
CA GLU A 194 22.72 -24.11 -11.14
C GLU A 194 23.12 -22.91 -10.27
N LYS A 195 23.64 -21.84 -10.91
CA LYS A 195 23.96 -20.56 -10.23
C LYS A 195 22.73 -19.66 -10.04
N THR A 196 21.61 -19.98 -10.66
CA THR A 196 20.38 -19.18 -10.57
C THR A 196 19.46 -19.79 -9.52
N ASP A 197 18.94 -18.98 -8.61
CA ASP A 197 17.90 -19.44 -7.70
C ASP A 197 16.58 -19.64 -8.47
N VAL A 198 16.42 -20.84 -9.04
CA VAL A 198 15.26 -21.25 -9.82
C VAL A 198 13.98 -21.15 -8.99
N ASN A 199 14.04 -21.41 -7.68
CA ASN A 199 12.88 -21.30 -6.81
C ASN A 199 12.45 -19.83 -6.65
N ALA A 200 13.39 -18.93 -6.41
CA ALA A 200 13.10 -17.49 -6.39
C ALA A 200 12.59 -16.99 -7.75
N MET A 201 13.15 -17.48 -8.86
CA MET A 201 12.67 -17.15 -10.20
C MET A 201 11.23 -17.65 -10.44
N MET A 202 10.92 -18.87 -10.03
CA MET A 202 9.57 -19.43 -10.14
C MET A 202 8.58 -18.69 -9.23
N ALA A 203 8.97 -18.34 -8.01
CA ALA A 203 8.14 -17.53 -7.11
C ALA A 203 7.81 -16.16 -7.74
N ARG A 204 8.78 -15.51 -8.39
CA ARG A 204 8.55 -14.26 -9.14
C ARG A 204 7.57 -14.47 -10.30
N LEU A 205 7.73 -15.55 -11.06
CA LEU A 205 6.82 -15.89 -12.17
C LEU A 205 5.40 -16.17 -11.65
N SER A 206 5.25 -16.84 -10.51
CA SER A 206 3.96 -17.05 -9.85
C SER A 206 3.35 -15.74 -9.36
N SER A 207 4.15 -14.80 -8.80
CA SER A 207 3.64 -13.45 -8.48
C SER A 207 3.15 -12.71 -9.72
N LEU A 208 3.79 -12.89 -10.88
CA LEU A 208 3.33 -12.34 -12.16
C LEU A 208 2.06 -13.04 -12.69
N GLN A 209 1.68 -14.18 -12.15
CA GLN A 209 0.42 -14.87 -12.45
C GLN A 209 -0.67 -14.56 -11.43
N ALA A 210 -0.38 -13.72 -10.43
CA ALA A 210 -1.35 -13.38 -9.40
C ALA A 210 -2.60 -12.75 -10.05
N PRO A 211 -3.81 -13.17 -9.63
CA PRO A 211 -5.06 -12.53 -10.06
C PRO A 211 -5.06 -11.01 -9.86
N PHE A 212 -4.23 -10.53 -8.91
CA PHE A 212 -3.97 -9.13 -8.67
C PHE A 212 -3.66 -8.31 -9.93
N LEU A 213 -2.72 -8.74 -10.79
CA LEU A 213 -2.29 -7.93 -11.94
C LEU A 213 -3.46 -7.50 -12.82
N LYS A 214 -4.28 -8.48 -13.24
CA LYS A 214 -5.44 -8.22 -14.09
C LYS A 214 -6.57 -7.53 -13.33
N ARG A 215 -7.00 -8.09 -12.20
CA ARG A 215 -8.15 -7.58 -11.45
C ARG A 215 -7.92 -6.17 -10.92
N SER A 216 -6.68 -5.81 -10.58
CA SER A 216 -6.35 -4.47 -10.12
C SER A 216 -6.60 -3.41 -11.19
N LYS A 217 -6.28 -3.69 -12.45
CA LYS A 217 -6.56 -2.79 -13.57
C LYS A 217 -8.05 -2.65 -13.82
N ASP A 218 -8.76 -3.78 -13.85
CA ASP A 218 -10.20 -3.82 -14.05
C ASP A 218 -10.95 -3.05 -12.94
N LEU A 219 -10.38 -2.97 -11.74
CA LEU A 219 -11.01 -2.29 -10.60
C LEU A 219 -10.61 -0.81 -10.46
N PHE A 220 -9.32 -0.49 -10.62
CA PHE A 220 -8.79 0.84 -10.31
C PHE A 220 -8.38 1.67 -11.54
N ALA A 221 -8.45 1.09 -12.72
CA ALA A 221 -8.09 1.74 -13.98
C ALA A 221 -9.07 1.41 -15.12
N ALA A 222 -10.31 1.00 -14.81
CA ALA A 222 -11.33 0.71 -15.81
C ALA A 222 -11.66 1.90 -16.72
N ASP A 223 -11.56 3.12 -16.19
CA ASP A 223 -11.79 4.35 -16.93
C ASP A 223 -10.64 4.75 -17.87
N LEU A 224 -9.54 3.99 -17.85
CA LEU A 224 -8.36 4.23 -18.66
C LEU A 224 -8.25 3.27 -19.85
N THR A 225 -9.26 2.46 -20.16
CA THR A 225 -9.19 1.48 -21.26
C THR A 225 -8.84 2.09 -22.61
N ASP A 226 -9.25 3.35 -22.82
CA ASP A 226 -8.97 4.12 -24.04
C ASP A 226 -7.67 4.94 -23.97
N ASP A 227 -7.02 5.00 -22.79
CA ASP A 227 -5.74 5.70 -22.62
C ASP A 227 -4.59 4.91 -23.28
N PRO A 228 -3.74 5.54 -24.11
CA PRO A 228 -2.61 4.86 -24.77
C PRO A 228 -1.63 4.16 -23.81
N GLN A 229 -1.55 4.58 -22.55
CA GLN A 229 -0.67 3.97 -21.55
C GLN A 229 -1.25 2.67 -20.97
N TYR A 230 -2.57 2.49 -21.00
CA TYR A 230 -3.25 1.38 -20.33
C TYR A 230 -2.81 -0.02 -20.77
N PRO A 231 -2.59 -0.31 -22.08
CA PRO A 231 -2.08 -1.61 -22.52
C PRO A 231 -0.70 -1.96 -21.92
N GLY A 232 0.14 -0.96 -21.66
CA GLY A 232 1.48 -1.14 -21.11
C GLY A 232 1.52 -1.32 -19.58
N LEU A 233 0.43 -1.03 -18.87
CA LEU A 233 0.37 -1.19 -17.42
C LEU A 233 0.22 -2.65 -17.02
N LEU A 234 1.09 -3.12 -16.13
CA LEU A 234 0.99 -4.46 -15.54
C LEU A 234 -0.08 -4.55 -14.45
N PHE A 235 -0.24 -3.50 -13.65
CA PHE A 235 -1.21 -3.40 -12.56
C PHE A 235 -1.62 -1.95 -12.30
N ALA A 236 -2.72 -1.78 -11.56
CA ALA A 236 -3.12 -0.51 -10.98
C ALA A 236 -3.17 -0.60 -9.44
N LEU A 237 -2.31 0.13 -8.73
CA LEU A 237 -2.25 0.17 -7.28
C LEU A 237 -3.19 1.24 -6.74
N PRO A 238 -4.14 0.92 -5.86
CA PRO A 238 -4.97 1.93 -5.23
C PRO A 238 -4.18 2.75 -4.20
N LEU A 239 -4.17 4.07 -4.37
CA LEU A 239 -3.61 5.06 -3.45
C LEU A 239 -4.74 5.66 -2.61
N LEU A 240 -5.43 4.82 -1.84
CA LEU A 240 -6.57 5.24 -1.03
C LEU A 240 -6.10 6.12 0.12
N GLY A 241 -6.69 7.32 0.23
CA GLY A 241 -6.63 8.20 1.38
C GLY A 241 -7.86 8.02 2.27
N SER A 242 -7.90 8.73 3.40
CA SER A 242 -9.02 8.62 4.35
C SER A 242 -10.34 9.04 3.69
N ARG A 243 -10.28 10.11 2.89
CA ARG A 243 -11.41 10.67 2.14
C ARG A 243 -12.03 9.66 1.19
N ASP A 244 -11.23 8.80 0.56
CA ASP A 244 -11.73 7.80 -0.38
C ASP A 244 -12.65 6.79 0.32
N PHE A 245 -12.28 6.33 1.52
CA PHE A 245 -13.11 5.42 2.32
C PHE A 245 -14.41 6.07 2.80
N PHE A 246 -14.39 7.36 3.16
CA PHE A 246 -15.61 8.07 3.57
C PHE A 246 -16.52 8.44 2.41
N ALA A 247 -15.97 8.65 1.21
CA ALA A 247 -16.73 9.03 0.02
C ALA A 247 -17.28 7.80 -0.74
N ALA A 248 -16.62 6.65 -0.64
CA ALA A 248 -17.03 5.44 -1.31
C ALA A 248 -18.30 4.84 -0.70
N ASN A 249 -19.12 4.24 -1.56
CA ASN A 249 -20.23 3.42 -1.10
C ASN A 249 -19.71 2.07 -0.54
N PRO A 250 -20.47 1.41 0.34
CA PRO A 250 -20.15 0.09 0.88
C PRO A 250 -19.70 -0.96 -0.16
N ALA A 251 -20.41 -1.07 -1.28
CA ALA A 251 -20.15 -2.08 -2.30
C ALA A 251 -18.78 -1.87 -2.99
N ALA A 252 -18.38 -0.62 -3.21
CA ALA A 252 -17.07 -0.30 -3.76
C ALA A 252 -15.95 -0.70 -2.79
N ILE A 253 -16.13 -0.45 -1.49
CA ILE A 253 -15.17 -0.85 -0.45
C ILE A 253 -15.04 -2.38 -0.42
N ASP A 254 -16.17 -3.10 -0.45
CA ASP A 254 -16.17 -4.57 -0.51
C ASP A 254 -15.46 -5.09 -1.76
N GLU A 255 -15.65 -4.43 -2.91
CA GLU A 255 -14.97 -4.77 -4.15
C GLU A 255 -13.46 -4.56 -4.05
N TRP A 256 -13.00 -3.46 -3.45
CA TRP A 256 -11.58 -3.23 -3.16
C TRP A 256 -10.99 -4.36 -2.31
N PHE A 257 -11.68 -4.72 -1.23
CA PHE A 257 -11.24 -5.79 -0.34
C PHE A 257 -11.51 -7.22 -0.86
N SER A 258 -12.12 -7.35 -2.05
CA SER A 258 -12.14 -8.63 -2.79
C SER A 258 -10.80 -8.95 -3.46
N LEU A 259 -9.88 -7.97 -3.48
CA LEU A 259 -8.54 -8.08 -4.06
C LEU A 259 -7.48 -8.34 -2.98
N PHE A 260 -7.55 -7.65 -1.84
CA PHE A 260 -6.64 -7.75 -0.69
C PHE A 260 -7.45 -7.66 0.62
N ASN A 261 -6.90 -8.11 1.75
CA ASN A 261 -7.63 -8.14 3.03
C ASN A 261 -7.25 -7.03 4.02
N VAL A 262 -5.99 -6.62 4.00
CA VAL A 262 -5.50 -5.48 4.79
C VAL A 262 -4.75 -4.54 3.87
N TYR A 263 -4.96 -3.26 4.08
CA TYR A 263 -4.36 -2.15 3.36
C TYR A 263 -3.59 -1.29 4.36
N LEU A 264 -2.30 -1.08 4.14
CA LEU A 264 -1.50 -0.17 4.92
C LEU A 264 -0.76 0.78 3.98
N ARG A 265 -0.94 2.08 4.12
CA ARG A 265 -0.30 3.07 3.24
C ARG A 265 0.25 4.25 4.03
N GLU A 266 1.44 4.69 3.65
CA GLU A 266 1.92 6.04 3.95
C GLU A 266 1.15 7.05 3.10
N SER A 267 0.35 7.91 3.74
CA SER A 267 -0.51 8.90 3.09
C SER A 267 -0.08 10.32 3.47
N PRO A 268 0.83 10.96 2.69
CA PRO A 268 1.22 12.34 2.90
C PRO A 268 0.03 13.31 2.90
N GLU A 269 -0.98 13.07 2.07
CA GLU A 269 -2.19 13.91 2.00
C GLU A 269 -3.07 13.82 3.24
N ASP A 270 -3.01 12.71 3.98
CA ASP A 270 -3.69 12.54 5.28
C ASP A 270 -2.76 12.86 6.46
N GLY A 271 -1.51 13.28 6.19
CA GLY A 271 -0.52 13.61 7.22
C GLY A 271 -0.10 12.42 8.10
N GLY A 272 -0.16 11.19 7.57
CA GLY A 272 -0.05 10.01 8.41
C GLY A 272 0.02 8.69 7.65
N LEU A 273 -0.27 7.62 8.36
CA LEU A 273 -0.51 6.29 7.79
C LEU A 273 -1.99 5.95 7.88
N ILE A 274 -2.46 5.18 6.90
CA ILE A 274 -3.80 4.59 6.89
C ILE A 274 -3.65 3.08 6.98
N LEU A 275 -4.42 2.49 7.90
CA LEU A 275 -4.60 1.04 8.00
C LEU A 275 -6.09 0.75 7.82
N ALA A 276 -6.44 -0.06 6.83
CA ALA A 276 -7.82 -0.46 6.58
C ALA A 276 -7.92 -1.98 6.40
N SER A 277 -8.97 -2.61 6.93
CA SER A 277 -9.16 -4.06 6.79
C SER A 277 -10.62 -4.48 6.69
N ASN A 278 -10.91 -5.49 5.86
CA ASN A 278 -12.18 -6.21 5.89
C ASN A 278 -12.16 -7.43 6.83
N LYS A 279 -11.03 -7.71 7.46
CA LYS A 279 -10.89 -8.71 8.52
C LYS A 279 -11.12 -8.03 9.86
N ASP A 280 -11.60 -8.81 10.82
CA ASP A 280 -11.61 -8.34 12.20
C ASP A 280 -10.19 -8.46 12.77
N ILE A 281 -9.47 -7.33 12.77
CA ILE A 281 -8.10 -7.22 13.26
C ILE A 281 -8.03 -6.34 14.51
N GLU A 282 -9.18 -5.99 15.10
CA GLU A 282 -9.26 -5.00 16.17
C GLU A 282 -8.54 -5.50 17.43
N GLN A 283 -8.86 -6.72 17.87
CA GLN A 283 -8.17 -7.34 19.00
C GLN A 283 -6.69 -7.58 18.69
N ASP A 284 -6.35 -7.95 17.46
CA ASP A 284 -4.97 -8.18 17.06
C ASP A 284 -4.13 -6.91 17.12
N LEU A 285 -4.70 -5.79 16.71
CA LEU A 285 -4.06 -4.48 16.77
C LEU A 285 -3.93 -4.01 18.22
N GLU A 286 -4.98 -4.16 19.03
CA GLU A 286 -4.94 -3.82 20.46
C GLU A 286 -3.86 -4.62 21.22
N ASP A 287 -3.84 -5.94 21.04
CA ASP A 287 -2.86 -6.81 21.67
C ASP A 287 -1.43 -6.42 21.24
N LEU A 288 -1.27 -5.97 20.00
CA LEU A 288 0.04 -5.64 19.42
C LEU A 288 0.55 -4.36 20.06
N LEU A 289 -0.28 -3.33 20.07
CA LEU A 289 0.04 -2.05 20.65
C LEU A 289 0.28 -2.18 22.16
N SER A 290 -0.49 -3.04 22.85
CA SER A 290 -0.26 -3.36 24.26
C SER A 290 1.10 -4.02 24.46
N SER A 291 1.46 -5.03 23.67
CA SER A 291 2.79 -5.66 23.78
C SER A 291 3.94 -4.68 23.48
N MET A 292 3.76 -3.75 22.54
CA MET A 292 4.78 -2.72 22.27
C MET A 292 4.95 -1.77 23.47
N ARG A 293 3.84 -1.38 24.13
CA ARG A 293 3.89 -0.56 25.35
C ARG A 293 4.58 -1.29 26.50
N ASP A 294 4.31 -2.58 26.69
CA ASP A 294 4.95 -3.40 27.71
C ASP A 294 6.47 -3.52 27.47
N GLU A 295 6.90 -3.56 26.19
CA GLU A 295 8.30 -3.48 25.76
C GLU A 295 8.91 -2.06 25.85
N LYS A 296 8.15 -1.07 26.38
CA LYS A 296 8.54 0.36 26.46
C LYS A 296 8.79 1.01 25.09
N LEU A 297 8.17 0.49 24.04
CA LEU A 297 8.18 1.06 22.69
C LEU A 297 7.02 2.04 22.54
N GLU A 298 7.14 3.19 23.20
CA GLU A 298 6.15 4.26 23.10
C GLU A 298 6.28 5.02 21.77
N TYR A 299 5.14 5.43 21.21
CA TYR A 299 5.14 6.25 20.00
C TYR A 299 5.70 7.65 20.33
N PRO A 300 6.72 8.13 19.60
CA PRO A 300 7.26 9.46 19.83
C PRO A 300 6.35 10.51 19.19
N GLU A 301 5.71 11.32 20.04
CA GLU A 301 4.95 12.52 19.66
C GLU A 301 5.85 13.57 18.99
#